data_AF-A0A7U9SF77-F1
#
_entry.id   AF-A0A7U9SF77-F1
#
_cell.length_a   1.000
_cell.length_b   1.000
_cell.length_c   1.000
_cell.angle_alpha   90.00
_cell.angle_beta   90.00
_cell.angle_gamma   90.00
#
_symmetry.space_group_name_H-M   'P 1'
#
loop_
_entity.id
_entity.type
_entity.pdbx_description
1 polymer ?
#
loop_
_entity_poly.entity_id
_entity_poly.type
_entity_poly.pdbx_seq_one_letter_code
_entity_poly.pdbx_strand_id
1 'polypeptide(L)'
;MAKGAKKVVLMLSYPSDEVGNELVSLDQLDEAGVNPYSDVLDEKRYRELFGENKHPFTGVDYVAYYSELIREMGAEVEVVFANQPQEILKYTKNVLACDIHTRKRTKRILKEHGAEKVYGMDDILTSPVDGSGCNERFGLLGSNKSTEDSVKLFPRDCTDLVLDVQKQILDKTGKHVEVMVYGDGAFKDPVGKIWELADPCVSVANTAGLNGTPNEVKLKYLADNDFKDLSGEALKDAISRRILDKKEDLVGDMESQGTTPRRLTDLIGSLCDLTSGSGDKGTPVILVQGYFDNLTDK
;
A
#
# COMPACT_ATOMS: atom_id res chain seq x y z
N MET A 1 -17.04 13.38 -8.68
CA MET A 1 -18.09 12.93 -7.74
C MET A 1 -18.96 14.08 -7.25
N ALA A 2 -18.39 15.08 -6.55
CA ALA A 2 -19.14 16.23 -6.06
C ALA A 2 -19.96 16.95 -7.16
N LYS A 3 -19.41 17.10 -8.38
CA LYS A 3 -20.13 17.65 -9.56
C LYS A 3 -21.49 16.98 -9.86
N GLY A 4 -21.70 15.74 -9.39
CA GLY A 4 -22.93 14.95 -9.64
C GLY A 4 -23.83 14.77 -8.42
N ALA A 5 -23.53 15.43 -7.28
CA ALA A 5 -24.27 15.26 -6.03
C ALA A 5 -24.79 16.61 -5.51
N LYS A 6 -25.97 16.60 -4.86
CA LYS A 6 -26.48 17.78 -4.15
C LYS A 6 -25.74 18.02 -2.83
N LYS A 7 -25.42 16.92 -2.14
CA LYS A 7 -24.73 16.91 -0.85
C LYS A 7 -23.78 15.71 -0.80
N VAL A 8 -22.60 15.92 -0.22
CA VAL A 8 -21.63 14.88 0.10
C VAL A 8 -21.44 14.86 1.61
N VAL A 9 -21.61 13.68 2.21
CA VAL A 9 -21.24 13.43 3.60
C VAL A 9 -19.87 12.77 3.56
N LEU A 10 -18.85 13.49 4.02
CA LEU A 10 -17.47 13.04 4.04
C LEU A 10 -17.17 12.47 5.43
N MET A 11 -17.04 11.16 5.54
CA MET A 11 -16.57 10.51 6.77
C MET A 11 -15.08 10.26 6.69
N LEU A 12 -14.32 10.82 7.63
CA LEU A 12 -12.88 10.65 7.74
C LEU A 12 -12.55 9.76 8.94
N SER A 13 -11.61 8.83 8.76
CA SER A 13 -11.00 8.10 9.88
C SER A 13 -10.05 9.01 10.66
N TYR A 14 -9.94 8.78 11.96
CA TYR A 14 -9.09 9.57 12.86
C TYR A 14 -8.53 8.68 14.00
N PRO A 15 -7.33 8.93 14.55
CA PRO A 15 -6.45 10.08 14.32
C PRO A 15 -5.84 10.13 12.92
N SER A 16 -5.79 9.01 12.22
CA SER A 16 -5.20 8.90 10.88
C SER A 16 -6.06 8.05 9.94
N ASP A 17 -5.78 8.16 8.64
CA ASP A 17 -6.38 7.30 7.62
C ASP A 17 -5.78 5.88 7.61
N GLU A 18 -6.22 5.07 6.64
CA GLU A 18 -5.79 3.67 6.49
C GLU A 18 -4.27 3.49 6.35
N VAL A 19 -3.60 4.44 5.68
CA VAL A 19 -2.14 4.37 5.47
C VAL A 19 -1.38 5.11 6.57
N GLY A 20 -2.07 5.76 7.50
CA GLY A 20 -1.46 6.45 8.63
C GLY A 20 -1.22 7.94 8.40
N ASN A 21 -1.84 8.54 7.39
CA ASN A 21 -1.83 9.99 7.20
C ASN A 21 -2.64 10.64 8.33
N GLU A 22 -1.96 11.41 9.15
CA GLU A 22 -2.49 11.94 10.40
C GLU A 22 -3.34 13.20 10.18
N LEU A 23 -4.55 13.21 10.76
CA LEU A 23 -5.38 14.39 10.92
C LEU A 23 -5.12 15.09 12.26
N VAL A 24 -4.93 14.31 13.33
CA VAL A 24 -4.60 14.77 14.69
C VAL A 24 -3.68 13.77 15.36
N SER A 25 -2.79 14.23 16.23
CA SER A 25 -1.87 13.34 16.93
C SER A 25 -2.56 12.53 18.03
N LEU A 26 -1.95 11.41 18.40
CA LEU A 26 -2.42 10.62 19.55
C LEU A 26 -2.37 11.43 20.86
N ASP A 27 -1.34 12.26 21.05
CA ASP A 27 -1.24 13.14 22.23
C ASP A 27 -2.40 14.13 22.29
N GLN A 28 -2.80 14.72 21.14
CA GLN A 28 -3.97 15.59 21.08
C GLN A 28 -5.26 14.85 21.46
N LEU A 29 -5.43 13.59 21.02
CA LEU A 29 -6.59 12.78 21.40
C LEU A 29 -6.62 12.50 22.90
N ASP A 30 -5.47 12.12 23.48
CA ASP A 30 -5.34 11.82 24.89
C ASP A 30 -5.62 13.06 25.76
N GLU A 31 -5.06 14.22 25.39
CA GLU A 31 -5.31 15.50 26.05
C GLU A 31 -6.78 15.93 25.98
N ALA A 32 -7.44 15.69 24.84
CA ALA A 32 -8.85 15.98 24.63
C ALA A 32 -9.79 14.94 25.27
N GLY A 33 -9.26 13.80 25.73
CA GLY A 33 -10.04 12.68 26.28
C GLY A 33 -10.96 12.02 25.25
N VAL A 34 -10.57 12.00 23.97
CA VAL A 34 -11.36 11.42 22.88
C VAL A 34 -10.89 10.01 22.58
N ASN A 35 -11.83 9.06 22.54
CA ASN A 35 -11.56 7.68 22.15
C ASN A 35 -11.86 7.45 20.67
N PRO A 36 -10.85 7.28 19.79
CA PRO A 36 -11.07 7.11 18.35
C PRO A 36 -11.79 5.79 18.01
N TYR A 37 -11.83 4.83 18.93
CA TYR A 37 -12.49 3.54 18.70
C TYR A 37 -13.98 3.52 19.03
N SER A 38 -14.51 4.57 19.65
CA SER A 38 -15.93 4.63 20.04
C SER A 38 -16.59 5.96 19.71
N ASP A 39 -15.83 7.05 19.76
CA ASP A 39 -16.39 8.38 19.65
C ASP A 39 -16.60 8.74 18.18
N VAL A 40 -17.59 9.59 17.95
CA VAL A 40 -17.92 10.14 16.64
C VAL A 40 -17.99 11.64 16.78
N LEU A 41 -17.24 12.37 15.96
CA LEU A 41 -17.19 13.82 16.01
C LEU A 41 -17.82 14.40 14.74
N ASP A 42 -18.50 15.53 14.88
CA ASP A 42 -18.77 16.40 13.75
C ASP A 42 -17.63 17.40 13.54
N GLU A 43 -17.64 18.11 12.41
CA GLU A 43 -16.63 19.14 12.11
C GLU A 43 -16.53 20.19 13.22
N LYS A 44 -17.65 20.64 13.77
CA LYS A 44 -17.65 21.67 14.81
C LYS A 44 -16.89 21.20 16.04
N ARG A 45 -17.20 20.01 16.55
CA ARG A 45 -16.54 19.44 17.73
C ARG A 45 -15.06 19.14 17.46
N TYR A 46 -14.74 18.64 16.27
CA TYR A 46 -13.35 18.45 15.85
C TYR A 46 -12.56 19.76 15.89
N ARG A 47 -13.11 20.85 15.34
CA ARG A 47 -12.47 22.17 15.34
C ARG A 47 -12.37 22.79 16.74
N GLU A 48 -13.37 22.60 17.60
CA GLU A 48 -13.33 23.05 19.00
C GLU A 48 -12.21 22.36 19.80
N LEU A 49 -12.00 21.07 19.55
CA LEU A 49 -11.00 20.27 20.25
C LEU A 49 -9.58 20.49 19.72
N PHE A 50 -9.44 20.52 18.40
CA PHE A 50 -8.14 20.39 17.75
C PHE A 50 -7.77 21.57 16.86
N GLY A 51 -8.69 22.50 16.59
CA GLY A 51 -8.43 23.66 15.74
C GLY A 51 -8.15 23.33 14.27
N GLU A 52 -7.19 24.05 13.69
CA GLU A 52 -6.66 23.80 12.34
C GLU A 52 -5.46 22.85 12.45
N ASN A 53 -5.51 21.72 11.74
CA ASN A 53 -4.46 20.71 11.79
C ASN A 53 -3.87 20.54 10.40
N LYS A 54 -2.71 21.17 10.20
CA LYS A 54 -1.96 21.11 8.95
C LYS A 54 -1.04 19.90 8.97
N HIS A 55 -1.10 19.12 7.90
CA HIS A 55 -0.21 17.98 7.72
C HIS A 55 1.26 18.43 7.70
N PRO A 56 2.17 17.79 8.45
CA PRO A 56 3.53 18.30 8.68
C PRO A 56 4.38 18.42 7.42
N PHE A 57 4.15 17.58 6.40
CA PHE A 57 4.92 17.63 5.15
C PHE A 57 4.34 18.57 4.10
N THR A 58 3.02 18.71 4.04
CA THR A 58 2.35 19.46 2.97
C THR A 58 1.87 20.84 3.41
N GLY A 59 1.72 21.06 4.73
CA GLY A 59 1.15 22.27 5.29
C GLY A 59 -0.36 22.43 5.02
N VAL A 60 -1.02 21.38 4.53
CA VAL A 60 -2.44 21.39 4.13
C VAL A 60 -3.31 20.89 5.28
N ASP A 61 -4.39 21.61 5.58
CA ASP A 61 -5.49 21.08 6.38
C ASP A 61 -6.43 20.29 5.46
N TYR A 62 -6.36 18.95 5.51
CA TYR A 62 -7.12 18.11 4.59
C TYR A 62 -8.63 18.20 4.79
N VAL A 63 -9.09 18.47 6.02
CA VAL A 63 -10.51 18.66 6.31
C VAL A 63 -11.03 19.90 5.59
N ALA A 64 -10.29 21.01 5.66
CA ALA A 64 -10.63 22.25 4.94
C ALA A 64 -10.54 22.03 3.42
N TYR A 65 -9.44 21.45 2.94
CA TYR A 65 -9.19 21.21 1.53
C TYR A 65 -10.31 20.40 0.85
N TYR A 66 -10.69 19.25 1.41
CA TYR A 66 -11.77 18.44 0.84
C TYR A 66 -13.12 19.14 0.93
N SER A 67 -13.39 19.85 2.03
CA SER A 67 -14.65 20.59 2.21
C SER A 67 -14.80 21.74 1.20
N GLU A 68 -13.74 22.49 0.95
CA GLU A 68 -13.70 23.55 -0.06
C GLU A 68 -13.88 22.96 -1.46
N LEU A 69 -13.12 21.91 -1.81
CA LEU A 69 -13.25 21.24 -3.11
C LEU A 69 -14.68 20.75 -3.38
N ILE A 70 -15.35 20.16 -2.39
CA ILE A 70 -16.74 19.69 -2.54
C ILE A 70 -17.68 20.88 -2.81
N ARG A 71 -17.53 21.99 -2.08
CA ARG A 71 -18.34 23.21 -2.24
C ARG A 71 -18.09 23.88 -3.59
N GLU A 72 -16.84 23.97 -4.03
CA GLU A 72 -16.47 24.52 -5.34
C GLU A 72 -17.08 23.73 -6.50
N MET A 73 -17.24 22.41 -6.33
CA MET A 73 -17.91 21.55 -7.28
C MET A 73 -19.45 21.63 -7.22
N GLY A 74 -20.01 22.50 -6.38
CA GLY A 74 -21.44 22.82 -6.30
C GLY A 74 -22.26 21.92 -5.36
N ALA A 75 -21.62 21.13 -4.50
CA ALA A 75 -22.29 20.27 -3.54
C ALA A 75 -22.19 20.82 -2.12
N GLU A 76 -23.24 20.62 -1.31
CA GLU A 76 -23.15 20.80 0.13
C GLU A 76 -22.20 19.76 0.74
N VAL A 77 -21.50 20.12 1.81
CA VAL A 77 -20.59 19.22 2.53
C VAL A 77 -20.97 19.13 4.00
N GLU A 78 -20.95 17.91 4.53
CA GLU A 78 -21.02 17.61 5.95
C GLU A 78 -19.88 16.65 6.29
N VAL A 79 -19.02 17.02 7.26
CA VAL A 79 -17.89 16.20 7.66
C VAL A 79 -18.17 15.52 8.99
N VAL A 80 -17.88 14.23 9.06
CA VAL A 80 -18.01 13.38 10.24
C VAL A 80 -16.71 12.61 10.44
N PHE A 81 -16.29 12.43 11.68
CA PHE A 81 -15.09 11.68 12.03
C PHE A 81 -15.49 10.41 12.78
N ALA A 82 -15.16 9.26 12.20
CA ALA A 82 -15.47 7.95 12.77
C ALA A 82 -14.57 6.86 12.17
N ASN A 83 -14.27 5.84 12.97
CA ASN A 83 -13.50 4.67 12.53
C ASN A 83 -14.37 3.45 12.22
N GLN A 84 -15.66 3.51 12.55
CA GLN A 84 -16.60 2.43 12.30
C GLN A 84 -17.39 2.76 11.02
N PRO A 85 -17.25 1.98 9.93
CA PRO A 85 -17.84 2.32 8.64
C PRO A 85 -19.35 2.56 8.69
N GLN A 86 -20.07 1.84 9.55
CA GLN A 86 -21.53 1.94 9.65
C GLN A 86 -22.04 3.30 10.15
N GLU A 87 -21.19 4.14 10.75
CA GLU A 87 -21.59 5.46 11.26
C GLU A 87 -22.12 6.38 10.15
N ILE A 88 -21.58 6.26 8.93
CA ILE A 88 -22.08 6.99 7.75
C ILE A 88 -23.57 6.68 7.45
N LEU A 89 -24.08 5.52 7.88
CA LEU A 89 -25.45 5.07 7.59
C LEU A 89 -26.53 5.81 8.38
N LYS A 90 -26.13 6.64 9.35
CA LYS A 90 -27.01 7.62 10.02
C LYS A 90 -27.35 8.80 9.09
N TYR A 91 -26.53 9.04 8.06
CA TYR A 91 -26.64 10.19 7.16
C TYR A 91 -27.10 9.81 5.75
N THR A 92 -26.70 8.64 5.25
CA THR A 92 -27.06 8.17 3.90
C THR A 92 -27.10 6.64 3.81
N LYS A 93 -27.93 6.09 2.92
CA LYS A 93 -27.93 4.66 2.57
C LYS A 93 -27.12 4.35 1.31
N ASN A 94 -26.61 5.37 0.62
CA ASN A 94 -25.80 5.24 -0.59
C ASN A 94 -24.38 5.69 -0.26
N VAL A 95 -23.42 4.76 -0.29
CA VAL A 95 -22.06 4.96 0.20
C VAL A 95 -21.05 4.59 -0.87
N LEU A 96 -20.03 5.42 -1.01
CA LEU A 96 -18.80 5.11 -1.73
C LEU A 96 -17.67 4.89 -0.71
N ALA A 97 -17.11 3.69 -0.67
CA ALA A 97 -15.97 3.34 0.17
C ALA A 97 -14.66 3.70 -0.56
N CYS A 98 -13.91 4.63 0.02
CA CYS A 98 -12.66 5.13 -0.57
C CYS A 98 -11.40 4.42 -0.06
N ASP A 99 -11.54 3.42 0.81
CA ASP A 99 -10.41 2.65 1.33
C ASP A 99 -9.68 1.94 0.18
N ILE A 100 -8.37 1.76 0.35
CA ILE A 100 -7.54 0.96 -0.54
C ILE A 100 -7.56 -0.47 -0.01
N HIS A 101 -6.92 -0.79 1.10
CA HIS A 101 -6.63 -2.17 1.50
C HIS A 101 -7.79 -2.87 2.22
N THR A 102 -8.58 -2.10 2.97
CA THR A 102 -9.70 -2.55 3.82
C THR A 102 -11.05 -2.48 3.11
N ARG A 103 -11.09 -1.96 1.86
CA ARG A 103 -12.30 -1.78 1.03
C ARG A 103 -13.29 -2.94 1.08
N LYS A 104 -12.81 -4.19 1.00
CA LYS A 104 -13.67 -5.38 1.05
C LYS A 104 -14.38 -5.51 2.39
N ARG A 105 -13.66 -5.25 3.49
CA ARG A 105 -14.21 -5.25 4.85
C ARG A 105 -15.21 -4.10 5.02
N THR A 106 -14.86 -2.88 4.61
CA THR A 106 -15.75 -1.71 4.68
C THR A 106 -17.05 -1.97 3.91
N LYS A 107 -16.95 -2.39 2.63
CA LYS A 107 -18.13 -2.69 1.79
C LYS A 107 -19.02 -3.77 2.41
N ARG A 108 -18.43 -4.81 3.02
CA ARG A 108 -19.17 -5.88 3.71
C ARG A 108 -19.93 -5.34 4.93
N ILE A 109 -19.26 -4.60 5.82
CA ILE A 109 -19.86 -4.03 7.04
C ILE A 109 -21.04 -3.13 6.68
N LEU A 110 -20.87 -2.24 5.69
CA LEU A 110 -21.93 -1.34 5.25
C LEU A 110 -23.18 -2.09 4.77
N LYS A 111 -22.99 -3.14 3.95
CA LYS A 111 -24.10 -3.98 3.45
C LYS A 111 -24.81 -4.70 4.59
N GLU A 112 -24.06 -5.26 5.54
CA GLU A 112 -24.61 -5.95 6.72
C GLU A 112 -25.43 -5.01 7.63
N HIS A 113 -25.11 -3.72 7.65
CA HIS A 113 -25.81 -2.70 8.45
C HIS A 113 -26.91 -1.96 7.66
N GLY A 114 -27.31 -2.49 6.51
CA GLY A 114 -28.48 -2.00 5.76
C GLY A 114 -28.20 -0.81 4.85
N ALA A 115 -26.99 -0.69 4.31
CA ALA A 115 -26.74 0.19 3.16
C ALA A 115 -27.50 -0.31 1.92
N GLU A 116 -28.08 0.61 1.15
CA GLU A 116 -28.82 0.31 -0.09
C GLU A 116 -27.88 0.17 -1.29
N LYS A 117 -26.95 1.11 -1.44
CA LYS A 117 -25.93 1.08 -2.50
C LYS A 117 -24.56 1.26 -1.88
N VAL A 118 -23.66 0.35 -2.21
CA VAL A 118 -22.28 0.38 -1.72
C VAL A 118 -21.35 0.09 -2.89
N TYR A 119 -20.63 1.11 -3.29
CA TYR A 119 -19.54 1.03 -4.28
C TYR A 119 -18.22 1.33 -3.58
N GLY A 120 -17.10 0.95 -4.18
CA GLY A 120 -15.79 1.46 -3.82
C GLY A 120 -15.08 2.06 -5.03
N MET A 121 -13.90 2.65 -4.80
CA MET A 121 -13.05 3.14 -5.89
C MET A 121 -12.66 2.02 -6.85
N ASP A 122 -12.59 0.77 -6.36
CA ASP A 122 -12.39 -0.45 -7.16
C ASP A 122 -13.57 -0.82 -8.06
N ASP A 123 -14.74 -0.22 -7.88
CA ASP A 123 -15.93 -0.49 -8.69
C ASP A 123 -16.12 0.57 -9.82
N ILE A 124 -15.28 1.62 -9.87
CA ILE A 124 -15.40 2.73 -10.83
C ILE A 124 -14.38 2.55 -11.96
N LEU A 125 -14.80 2.76 -13.22
CA LEU A 125 -13.98 2.53 -14.43
C LEU A 125 -13.38 1.11 -14.50
N THR A 126 -14.18 0.10 -14.13
CA THR A 126 -13.86 -1.33 -14.35
C THR A 126 -14.11 -1.79 -15.78
N SER A 127 -14.75 -0.94 -16.59
CA SER A 127 -14.90 -1.09 -18.05
C SER A 127 -14.88 0.30 -18.69
N PRO A 128 -14.60 0.41 -20.00
CA PRO A 128 -14.58 1.70 -20.70
C PRO A 128 -15.93 2.41 -20.60
N VAL A 129 -15.90 3.72 -20.30
CA VAL A 129 -17.08 4.60 -20.34
C VAL A 129 -16.81 5.67 -21.36
N ASP A 130 -17.67 5.81 -22.37
CA ASP A 130 -17.52 6.79 -23.45
C ASP A 130 -16.13 6.76 -24.13
N GLY A 131 -15.55 5.56 -24.26
CA GLY A 131 -14.23 5.35 -24.86
C GLY A 131 -13.04 5.63 -23.94
N SER A 132 -13.27 5.83 -22.64
CA SER A 132 -12.19 6.00 -21.65
C SER A 132 -11.33 4.74 -21.51
N GLY A 133 -10.14 4.91 -20.93
CA GLY A 133 -9.42 3.79 -20.32
C GLY A 133 -10.20 3.20 -19.13
N CYS A 134 -9.81 2.00 -18.71
CA CYS A 134 -10.37 1.32 -17.54
C CYS A 134 -9.33 0.42 -16.86
N ASN A 135 -9.62 -0.02 -15.65
CA ASN A 135 -8.87 -1.06 -14.96
C ASN A 135 -9.86 -2.06 -14.34
N GLU A 136 -9.96 -3.24 -14.93
CA GLU A 136 -10.92 -4.30 -14.60
C GLU A 136 -10.73 -4.84 -13.18
N ARG A 137 -9.51 -4.74 -12.64
CA ARG A 137 -9.13 -5.33 -11.36
C ARG A 137 -9.20 -4.32 -10.21
N PHE A 138 -8.84 -3.07 -10.48
CA PHE A 138 -8.62 -2.06 -9.45
C PHE A 138 -9.44 -0.78 -9.64
N GLY A 139 -10.20 -0.66 -10.73
CA GLY A 139 -11.00 0.52 -11.01
C GLY A 139 -10.14 1.79 -10.96
N LEU A 140 -10.46 2.68 -10.03
CA LEU A 140 -9.71 3.91 -9.78
C LEU A 140 -8.61 3.79 -8.71
N LEU A 141 -8.45 2.67 -8.02
CA LEU A 141 -7.38 2.52 -7.01
C LEU A 141 -6.00 2.60 -7.66
N GLY A 142 -5.05 3.27 -6.99
CA GLY A 142 -3.69 3.53 -7.50
C GLY A 142 -3.65 4.52 -8.66
N SER A 143 -4.76 5.21 -8.96
CA SER A 143 -4.77 6.24 -9.99
C SER A 143 -4.17 7.52 -9.45
N ASN A 144 -3.33 8.16 -10.26
CA ASN A 144 -2.70 9.43 -9.91
C ASN A 144 -3.41 10.60 -10.58
N LYS A 145 -3.47 11.75 -9.91
CA LYS A 145 -3.94 13.00 -10.51
C LYS A 145 -3.01 13.36 -11.67
N SER A 146 -3.57 13.49 -12.89
CA SER A 146 -2.80 13.84 -14.08
C SER A 146 -3.02 15.30 -14.48
N THR A 147 -4.28 15.73 -14.46
CA THR A 147 -4.67 17.14 -14.58
C THR A 147 -5.78 17.43 -13.57
N GLU A 148 -6.34 18.63 -13.57
CA GLU A 148 -7.50 18.96 -12.72
C GLU A 148 -8.74 18.13 -13.05
N ASP A 149 -8.89 17.69 -14.31
CA ASP A 149 -10.06 16.96 -14.78
C ASP A 149 -9.74 15.54 -15.27
N SER A 150 -8.49 15.07 -15.12
CA SER A 150 -8.07 13.73 -15.54
C SER A 150 -7.20 13.02 -14.52
N VAL A 151 -7.35 11.69 -14.48
CA VAL A 151 -6.52 10.79 -13.69
C VAL A 151 -5.77 9.84 -14.62
N LYS A 152 -4.54 9.48 -14.25
CA LYS A 152 -3.78 8.41 -14.87
C LYS A 152 -4.10 7.13 -14.11
N LEU A 153 -4.75 6.18 -14.78
CA LEU A 153 -5.13 4.90 -14.18
C LEU A 153 -3.90 4.09 -13.78
N PHE A 154 -4.05 3.31 -12.71
CA PHE A 154 -3.05 2.34 -12.30
C PHE A 154 -2.77 1.34 -13.44
N PRO A 155 -1.49 0.96 -13.68
CA PRO A 155 -1.15 0.07 -14.78
C PRO A 155 -1.93 -1.25 -14.75
N ARG A 156 -2.19 -1.79 -15.94
CA ARG A 156 -2.80 -3.10 -16.16
C ARG A 156 -2.06 -3.83 -17.28
N ASP A 157 -2.22 -5.15 -17.33
CA ASP A 157 -1.73 -6.01 -18.42
C ASP A 157 -0.25 -5.79 -18.79
N CYS A 158 0.61 -5.69 -17.79
CA CYS A 158 2.04 -5.43 -17.99
C CYS A 158 2.87 -6.71 -18.23
N THR A 159 2.24 -7.88 -18.37
CA THR A 159 2.95 -9.16 -18.54
C THR A 159 3.78 -9.20 -19.83
N ASP A 160 3.20 -8.78 -20.96
CA ASP A 160 3.93 -8.76 -22.23
C ASP A 160 5.11 -7.80 -22.19
N LEU A 161 4.96 -6.67 -21.47
CA LEU A 161 6.04 -5.71 -21.26
C LEU A 161 7.21 -6.32 -20.49
N VAL A 162 6.97 -6.97 -19.35
CA VAL A 162 8.07 -7.54 -18.54
C VAL A 162 8.79 -8.67 -19.26
N LEU A 163 8.07 -9.49 -20.04
CA LEU A 163 8.64 -10.57 -20.84
C LEU A 163 9.45 -10.03 -22.02
N ASP A 164 8.96 -8.99 -22.69
CA ASP A 164 9.70 -8.35 -23.78
C ASP A 164 10.98 -7.67 -23.28
N VAL A 165 10.94 -6.95 -22.16
CA VAL A 165 12.13 -6.35 -21.55
C VAL A 165 13.15 -7.42 -21.16
N GLN A 166 12.73 -8.52 -20.52
CA GLN A 166 13.60 -9.65 -20.20
C GLN A 166 14.26 -10.22 -21.46
N LYS A 167 13.47 -10.46 -22.51
CA LYS A 167 13.96 -10.96 -23.79
C LYS A 167 14.97 -10.01 -24.43
N GLN A 168 14.68 -8.70 -24.47
CA GLN A 168 15.57 -7.70 -25.05
C GLN A 168 16.91 -7.62 -24.31
N ILE A 169 16.91 -7.73 -22.97
CA ILE A 169 18.14 -7.75 -22.18
C ILE A 169 18.94 -9.01 -22.49
N LEU A 170 18.29 -10.18 -22.55
CA LEU A 170 18.92 -11.44 -22.90
C LEU A 170 19.54 -11.39 -24.31
N ASP A 171 18.80 -10.92 -25.31
CA ASP A 171 19.25 -10.84 -26.71
C ASP A 171 20.47 -9.91 -26.87
N LYS A 172 20.50 -8.80 -26.13
CA LYS A 172 21.56 -7.78 -26.25
C LYS A 172 22.80 -8.07 -25.41
N THR A 173 22.64 -8.79 -24.29
CA THR A 173 23.72 -8.93 -23.28
C THR A 173 24.08 -10.38 -22.98
N GLY A 174 23.26 -11.34 -23.39
CA GLY A 174 23.37 -12.75 -22.99
C GLY A 174 23.05 -12.99 -21.52
N LYS A 175 22.52 -12.00 -20.78
CA LYS A 175 22.18 -12.13 -19.36
C LYS A 175 20.68 -12.34 -19.18
N HIS A 176 20.33 -13.40 -18.46
CA HIS A 176 18.97 -13.61 -17.99
C HIS A 176 18.74 -12.76 -16.74
N VAL A 177 17.67 -11.96 -16.74
CA VAL A 177 17.29 -11.10 -15.62
C VAL A 177 15.82 -11.29 -15.30
N GLU A 178 15.43 -11.02 -14.06
CA GLU A 178 14.02 -10.91 -13.71
C GLU A 178 13.56 -9.45 -13.80
N VAL A 179 12.31 -9.24 -14.23
CA VAL A 179 11.75 -7.91 -14.49
C VAL A 179 10.39 -7.78 -13.80
N MET A 180 10.13 -6.63 -13.19
CA MET A 180 8.82 -6.29 -12.65
C MET A 180 8.43 -4.84 -12.94
N VAL A 181 7.13 -4.61 -13.11
CA VAL A 181 6.52 -3.29 -13.01
C VAL A 181 6.00 -3.13 -11.60
N TYR A 182 6.57 -2.17 -10.88
CA TYR A 182 6.27 -1.91 -9.47
C TYR A 182 5.49 -0.60 -9.32
N GLY A 183 4.65 -0.56 -8.28
CA GLY A 183 4.02 0.65 -7.76
C GLY A 183 4.61 0.98 -6.39
N ASP A 184 3.83 1.65 -5.56
CA ASP A 184 4.19 2.08 -4.21
C ASP A 184 4.71 0.95 -3.30
N GLY A 185 5.67 1.28 -2.44
CA GLY A 185 6.38 0.36 -1.55
C GLY A 185 5.67 0.05 -0.23
N ALA A 186 5.75 -1.19 0.24
CA ALA A 186 5.19 -1.60 1.54
C ALA A 186 6.11 -1.27 2.73
N PHE A 187 6.52 -0.01 2.90
CA PHE A 187 7.30 0.47 4.04
C PHE A 187 6.61 1.60 4.78
N LYS A 188 6.95 1.78 6.07
CA LYS A 188 6.42 2.84 6.91
C LYS A 188 7.47 3.91 7.13
N ASP A 189 7.18 5.14 6.72
CA ASP A 189 8.06 6.27 6.99
C ASP A 189 8.22 6.48 8.51
N PRO A 190 9.45 6.54 9.03
CA PRO A 190 9.68 6.65 10.46
C PRO A 190 9.33 8.02 11.05
N VAL A 191 9.19 9.08 10.25
CA VAL A 191 8.91 10.44 10.73
C VAL A 191 7.40 10.69 10.73
N GLY A 192 6.78 10.61 9.56
CA GLY A 192 5.35 10.78 9.32
C GLY A 192 4.48 9.62 9.77
N LYS A 193 5.05 8.44 10.00
CA LYS A 193 4.31 7.21 10.35
C LYS A 193 3.29 6.82 9.28
N ILE A 194 3.53 7.21 8.03
CA ILE A 194 2.71 6.88 6.87
C ILE A 194 3.29 5.62 6.22
N TRP A 195 2.43 4.68 5.86
CA TRP A 195 2.76 3.59 4.97
C TRP A 195 2.76 4.12 3.54
N GLU A 196 3.89 4.03 2.87
CA GLU A 196 4.05 4.45 1.46
C GLU A 196 3.46 3.42 0.50
N LEU A 197 2.30 2.86 0.84
CA LEU A 197 1.57 1.83 0.10
C LEU A 197 0.18 2.35 -0.27
N ALA A 198 0.12 3.41 -1.09
CA ALA A 198 -1.15 3.98 -1.56
C ALA A 198 -1.70 3.23 -2.79
N ASP A 199 -0.88 2.42 -3.45
CA ASP A 199 -1.32 1.52 -4.51
C ASP A 199 -2.02 0.25 -3.98
N PRO A 200 -2.93 -0.36 -4.77
CA PRO A 200 -3.61 -1.57 -4.38
C PRO A 200 -2.71 -2.82 -4.34
N CYS A 201 -1.50 -2.75 -4.90
CA CYS A 201 -0.45 -3.76 -4.81
C CYS A 201 0.93 -3.19 -5.20
N VAL A 202 2.01 -3.76 -4.65
CA VAL A 202 3.39 -3.36 -4.94
C VAL A 202 3.83 -3.73 -6.37
N SER A 203 3.37 -4.86 -6.91
CA SER A 203 3.76 -5.33 -8.25
C SER A 203 2.55 -5.63 -9.11
N VAL A 204 2.51 -5.00 -10.29
CA VAL A 204 1.44 -5.16 -11.29
C VAL A 204 1.69 -6.40 -12.14
N ALA A 205 2.94 -6.56 -12.58
CA ALA A 205 3.39 -7.72 -13.35
C ALA A 205 4.87 -7.98 -13.07
N ASN A 206 5.25 -9.24 -13.14
CA ASN A 206 6.60 -9.71 -12.91
C ASN A 206 6.89 -10.95 -13.75
N THR A 207 8.17 -11.21 -13.99
CA THR A 207 8.64 -12.48 -14.57
C THR A 207 8.57 -13.60 -13.53
N ALA A 208 8.58 -14.86 -14.00
CA ALA A 208 8.28 -16.01 -13.16
C ALA A 208 9.28 -16.25 -12.02
N GLY A 209 10.54 -15.83 -12.15
CA GLY A 209 11.55 -15.97 -11.11
C GLY A 209 11.31 -15.08 -9.89
N LEU A 210 10.38 -14.11 -9.97
CA LEU A 210 9.95 -13.27 -8.86
C LEU A 210 8.72 -13.81 -8.13
N ASN A 211 8.25 -15.00 -8.48
CA ASN A 211 7.15 -15.65 -7.78
C ASN A 211 7.64 -16.31 -6.48
N GLY A 212 6.79 -16.29 -5.46
CA GLY A 212 7.09 -16.91 -4.17
C GLY A 212 7.74 -15.95 -3.17
N THR A 213 8.43 -16.53 -2.19
CA THR A 213 9.05 -15.83 -1.06
C THR A 213 10.52 -16.24 -0.95
N PRO A 214 11.41 -15.40 -0.39
CA PRO A 214 12.75 -15.84 -0.05
C PRO A 214 12.69 -17.10 0.81
N ASN A 215 13.48 -18.10 0.46
CA ASN A 215 13.71 -19.28 1.27
C ASN A 215 15.07 -19.13 1.96
N GLU A 216 15.12 -18.33 3.03
CA GLU A 216 16.35 -17.99 3.75
C GLU A 216 16.47 -18.79 5.05
N VAL A 217 17.69 -19.26 5.33
CA VAL A 217 18.03 -19.87 6.61
C VAL A 217 18.69 -18.83 7.49
N LYS A 218 18.37 -18.81 8.79
CA LYS A 218 19.00 -17.88 9.74
C LYS A 218 20.45 -18.27 10.02
N LEU A 219 21.36 -17.76 9.19
CA LEU A 219 22.80 -18.06 9.29
C LEU A 219 23.36 -17.80 10.69
N LYS A 220 22.97 -16.69 11.31
CA LYS A 220 23.37 -16.35 12.69
C LYS A 220 22.82 -17.35 13.71
N TYR A 221 21.58 -17.79 13.55
CA TYR A 221 21.00 -18.79 14.45
C TYR A 221 21.74 -20.12 14.34
N LEU A 222 22.01 -20.59 13.11
CA LEU A 222 22.80 -21.80 12.88
C LEU A 222 24.20 -21.67 13.48
N ALA A 223 24.87 -20.53 13.28
CA ALA A 223 26.20 -20.29 13.83
C ALA A 223 26.21 -20.27 15.37
N ASP A 224 25.23 -19.59 15.99
CA ASP A 224 25.19 -19.40 17.45
C ASP A 224 24.66 -20.63 18.21
N ASN A 225 23.91 -21.53 17.55
CA ASN A 225 23.29 -22.70 18.20
C ASN A 225 23.87 -24.03 17.69
N ASP A 226 23.64 -24.33 16.41
CA ASP A 226 23.92 -25.66 15.84
C ASP A 226 25.42 -25.87 15.56
N PHE A 227 26.14 -24.79 15.28
CA PHE A 227 27.56 -24.78 14.92
C PHE A 227 28.41 -23.91 15.84
N LYS A 228 27.96 -23.66 17.07
CA LYS A 228 28.62 -22.77 18.05
C LYS A 228 30.08 -23.09 18.34
N ASP A 229 30.47 -24.36 18.17
CA ASP A 229 31.82 -24.87 18.43
C ASP A 229 32.71 -24.80 17.17
N LEU A 230 32.17 -24.39 16.02
CA LEU A 230 32.90 -24.22 14.76
C LEU A 230 33.30 -22.77 14.53
N SER A 231 34.42 -22.57 13.84
CA SER A 231 34.89 -21.23 13.42
C SER A 231 35.66 -21.30 12.10
N GLY A 232 35.87 -20.14 11.47
CA GLY A 232 36.64 -20.03 10.22
C GLY A 232 36.03 -20.87 9.09
N GLU A 233 36.89 -21.60 8.37
CA GLU A 233 36.52 -22.41 7.21
C GLU A 233 35.54 -23.54 7.57
N ALA A 234 35.72 -24.18 8.74
CA ALA A 234 34.84 -25.26 9.19
C ALA A 234 33.39 -24.80 9.44
N LEU A 235 33.21 -23.58 9.98
CA LEU A 235 31.89 -22.99 10.15
C LEU A 235 31.25 -22.64 8.80
N LYS A 236 32.03 -22.06 7.88
CA LYS A 236 31.57 -21.73 6.53
C LYS A 236 31.11 -22.97 5.78
N ASP A 237 31.86 -24.06 5.86
CA ASP A 237 31.51 -25.34 5.23
C ASP A 237 30.23 -25.95 5.83
N ALA A 238 30.10 -25.93 7.15
CA ALA A 238 28.92 -26.46 7.84
C ALA A 238 27.64 -25.69 7.47
N ILE A 239 27.72 -24.35 7.46
CA ILE A 239 26.63 -23.48 7.03
C ILE A 239 26.31 -23.72 5.55
N SER A 240 27.32 -23.81 4.68
CA SER A 240 27.11 -24.05 3.24
C SER A 240 26.40 -25.37 2.98
N ARG A 241 26.77 -26.45 3.69
CA ARG A 241 26.05 -27.73 3.60
C ARG A 241 24.61 -27.61 4.07
N ARG A 242 24.37 -26.93 5.20
CA ARG A 242 23.01 -26.73 5.72
C ARG A 242 22.12 -25.94 4.76
N ILE A 243 22.68 -24.99 4.03
CA ILE A 243 21.98 -24.23 2.97
C ILE A 243 21.62 -25.14 1.79
N LEU A 244 22.50 -26.05 1.38
CA LEU A 244 22.24 -27.01 0.30
C LEU A 244 21.21 -28.07 0.70
N ASP A 245 21.22 -28.49 1.96
CA ASP A 245 20.33 -29.54 2.49
C ASP A 245 18.95 -29.01 2.94
N LYS A 246 18.70 -27.69 2.82
CA LYS A 246 17.44 -27.09 3.27
C LYS A 246 16.27 -27.56 2.39
N LYS A 247 15.09 -27.67 3.00
CA LYS A 247 13.85 -27.97 2.27
C LYS A 247 13.43 -26.77 1.42
N GLU A 248 12.71 -27.04 0.34
CA GLU A 248 12.14 -26.00 -0.53
C GLU A 248 11.13 -25.09 0.21
N ASP A 249 10.50 -25.60 1.26
CA ASP A 249 9.64 -24.84 2.17
C ASP A 249 10.06 -25.06 3.63
N LEU A 250 10.38 -23.96 4.31
CA LEU A 250 10.78 -23.92 5.72
C LEU A 250 9.66 -23.41 6.64
N VAL A 251 8.45 -23.16 6.12
CA VAL A 251 7.33 -22.64 6.92
C VAL A 251 7.02 -23.58 8.08
N GLY A 252 7.18 -23.06 9.31
CA GLY A 252 6.91 -23.80 10.55
C GLY A 252 8.12 -24.49 11.17
N ASP A 253 9.31 -24.40 10.56
CA ASP A 253 10.56 -24.88 11.16
C ASP A 253 11.03 -23.93 12.28
N MET A 254 11.62 -24.47 13.36
CA MET A 254 12.18 -23.63 14.44
C MET A 254 13.27 -22.70 13.91
N GLU A 255 14.00 -23.13 12.88
CA GLU A 255 15.03 -22.33 12.20
C GLU A 255 14.45 -21.16 11.38
N SER A 256 13.16 -21.20 11.03
CA SER A 256 12.45 -20.13 10.33
C SER A 256 11.62 -19.22 11.26
N GLN A 257 11.52 -19.54 12.55
CA GLN A 257 10.68 -18.82 13.54
C GLN A 257 11.03 -17.33 13.60
N GLY A 258 10.06 -16.44 13.39
CA GLY A 258 10.26 -14.99 13.37
C GLY A 258 10.68 -14.41 12.02
N THR A 259 10.75 -15.21 10.96
CA THR A 259 10.72 -14.70 9.58
C THR A 259 9.26 -14.66 9.11
N THR A 260 8.74 -13.48 8.78
CA THR A 260 7.48 -13.39 8.05
C THR A 260 7.79 -13.64 6.59
N PRO A 261 7.30 -14.71 5.96
CA PRO A 261 7.56 -14.96 4.54
C PRO A 261 6.90 -13.85 3.73
N ARG A 262 7.72 -12.97 3.15
CA ARG A 262 7.29 -11.84 2.32
C ARG A 262 7.49 -12.20 0.87
N ARG A 263 6.59 -11.76 0.00
CA ARG A 263 6.73 -12.02 -1.44
C ARG A 263 7.96 -11.30 -1.96
N LEU A 264 8.69 -11.92 -2.87
CA LEU A 264 9.84 -11.31 -3.52
C LEU A 264 9.48 -9.96 -4.16
N THR A 265 8.31 -9.89 -4.81
CA THR A 265 7.78 -8.65 -5.39
C THR A 265 7.58 -7.54 -4.38
N ASP A 266 7.10 -7.87 -3.17
CA ASP A 266 6.80 -6.87 -2.16
C ASP A 266 8.11 -6.33 -1.58
N LEU A 267 9.10 -7.20 -1.36
CA LEU A 267 10.43 -6.81 -0.88
C LEU A 267 11.20 -5.97 -1.91
N ILE A 268 11.36 -6.49 -3.11
CA ILE A 268 12.16 -5.87 -4.17
C ILE A 268 11.45 -4.61 -4.68
N GLY A 269 10.13 -4.64 -4.85
CA GLY A 269 9.36 -3.47 -5.24
C GLY A 269 9.45 -2.33 -4.22
N SER A 270 9.36 -2.65 -2.91
CA SER A 270 9.56 -1.62 -1.87
C SER A 270 10.97 -1.04 -1.87
N LEU A 271 11.99 -1.86 -2.15
CA LEU A 271 13.37 -1.39 -2.30
C LEU A 271 13.51 -0.45 -3.52
N CYS A 272 12.89 -0.81 -4.64
CA CYS A 272 12.87 0.01 -5.85
C CYS A 272 12.17 1.34 -5.58
N ASP A 273 11.01 1.32 -4.91
CA ASP A 273 10.25 2.53 -4.57
C ASP A 273 11.01 3.47 -3.63
N LEU A 274 11.66 2.93 -2.59
CA LEU A 274 12.58 3.70 -1.72
C LEU A 274 13.69 4.40 -2.52
N THR A 275 14.11 3.81 -3.64
CA THR A 275 15.17 4.34 -4.48
C THR A 275 14.64 5.39 -5.46
N SER A 276 13.51 5.15 -6.11
CA SER A 276 12.89 6.12 -7.04
C SER A 276 12.28 7.32 -6.31
N GLY A 277 11.70 7.08 -5.13
CA GLY A 277 10.89 8.03 -4.38
C GLY A 277 9.54 8.32 -5.04
N SER A 278 8.66 9.00 -4.30
CA SER A 278 7.30 9.35 -4.71
C SER A 278 7.19 10.53 -5.69
N GLY A 279 8.29 11.25 -5.91
CA GLY A 279 8.36 12.36 -6.87
C GLY A 279 8.80 11.88 -8.25
N ASP A 280 8.32 12.54 -9.31
CA ASP A 280 8.72 12.28 -10.70
C ASP A 280 10.17 12.72 -10.95
N LYS A 281 11.13 12.00 -10.35
CA LYS A 281 12.57 12.27 -10.44
C LYS A 281 13.17 11.86 -11.78
N GLY A 282 12.35 11.36 -12.71
CA GLY A 282 12.82 10.90 -14.02
C GLY A 282 13.70 9.64 -13.99
N THR A 283 13.66 8.87 -12.89
CA THR A 283 14.38 7.59 -12.74
C THR A 283 13.39 6.41 -12.77
N PRO A 284 12.83 6.05 -13.94
CA PRO A 284 11.75 5.05 -14.03
C PRO A 284 12.23 3.60 -13.91
N VAL A 285 13.54 3.36 -13.82
CA VAL A 285 14.11 1.99 -13.86
C VAL A 285 15.19 1.86 -12.80
N ILE A 286 15.04 0.84 -11.96
CA ILE A 286 16.01 0.46 -10.93
C ILE A 286 16.58 -0.92 -11.28
N LEU A 287 17.92 -1.04 -11.24
CA LEU A 287 18.60 -2.32 -11.36
C LEU A 287 19.02 -2.79 -9.96
N VAL A 288 18.50 -3.94 -9.55
CA VAL A 288 18.91 -4.62 -8.31
C VAL A 288 19.84 -5.77 -8.68
N GLN A 289 21.03 -5.80 -8.08
CA GLN A 289 22.03 -6.85 -8.31
C GLN A 289 22.41 -7.54 -7.01
N GLY A 290 22.76 -8.82 -7.09
CA GLY A 290 23.18 -9.63 -5.95
C GLY A 290 22.06 -10.09 -5.02
N TYR A 291 20.80 -9.83 -5.37
CA TYR A 291 19.66 -10.18 -4.51
C TYR A 291 19.46 -11.70 -4.39
N PHE A 292 19.71 -12.44 -5.47
CA PHE A 292 19.58 -13.89 -5.49
C PHE A 292 20.88 -14.63 -5.21
N ASP A 293 21.98 -13.90 -5.00
CA ASP A 293 23.29 -14.50 -4.76
C ASP A 293 23.24 -15.26 -3.43
N ASN A 294 23.63 -16.53 -3.47
CA ASN A 294 23.75 -17.38 -2.30
C ASN A 294 25.23 -17.61 -1.95
N LEU A 295 25.52 -17.80 -0.67
CA LEU A 295 26.85 -18.18 -0.16
C LEU A 295 27.42 -19.44 -0.82
N THR A 296 26.54 -20.28 -1.38
CA THR A 296 26.89 -21.52 -2.08
C THR A 296 27.14 -21.34 -3.58
N ASP A 297 26.81 -20.17 -4.13
CA ASP A 297 26.99 -19.89 -5.55
C ASP A 297 28.48 -19.67 -5.84
N LYS A 298 28.97 -20.28 -6.91
CA LYS A 298 30.38 -20.29 -7.31
C LYS A 298 30.64 -19.38 -8.51
#